data_AF-A0AAE0XYW4-F1
#
_entry.id   AF-A0AAE0XYW4-F1
#
_cell.length_a   1.000
_cell.length_b   1.000
_cell.length_c   1.000
_cell.angle_alpha   90.00
_cell.angle_beta   90.00
_cell.angle_gamma   90.00
#
_symmetry.space_group_name_H-M   'P 1'
#
loop_
_entity.id
_entity.type
_entity.pdbx_description
1 polymer ?
#
loop_
_entity_poly.entity_id
_entity_poly.type
_entity_poly.pdbx_seq_one_letter_code
_entity_poly.pdbx_strand_id
1 'polypeptide(L)'
;MDYPISWRPLVTLVFFGLHCSYGNIPYEPDELKHILDEAMMNETWVNLMLEEQRLHELNTWKLGAFPCPTLSPSDSVPTSVHQLRPSDIKVVAAIGDSYTAARAGGGESPLNMLFDYRGNSWSIGGDQDYDFHTSMPNILREYSQDLYGYSKSVGDFQKNMNEAIIGARSRGFAAQARWIVTKLRIDPSVDFENDWKLITVFLGGNDLCIYCLFDLTSAAYTNNLRKGLDILYNNVPRAFVNLVVVMQVGLTQILHNGLISTIMLRLGCPCGAFPRSGGDIEQLAKYTEAYQQAVLDLAESGDYDSDTFTVVAQTFFQNMTIPYN
;
A
#
# COMPACT_ATOMS: atom_id res chain seq x y z
N MET A 1 -26.34 -28.25 5.75
CA MET A 1 -27.66 -27.59 5.92
C MET A 1 -27.36 -26.11 5.79
N ASP A 2 -27.43 -25.61 4.56
CA ASP A 2 -27.06 -24.25 4.21
C ASP A 2 -28.26 -23.33 4.43
N TYR A 3 -28.14 -22.40 5.36
CA TYR A 3 -29.03 -21.24 5.41
C TYR A 3 -28.35 -20.12 4.61
N PRO A 4 -28.95 -19.66 3.49
CA PRO A 4 -28.45 -18.47 2.83
C PRO A 4 -28.75 -17.28 3.72
N ILE A 5 -27.71 -16.62 4.23
CA ILE A 5 -27.85 -15.31 4.88
C ILE A 5 -28.45 -14.37 3.84
N SER A 6 -29.66 -13.90 4.10
CA SER A 6 -30.37 -12.94 3.24
C SER A 6 -29.68 -11.58 3.36
N TRP A 7 -28.90 -11.20 2.35
CA TRP A 7 -28.15 -9.93 2.27
C TRP A 7 -29.04 -8.68 2.01
N ARG A 8 -30.33 -8.87 1.74
CA ARG A 8 -31.27 -7.78 1.38
C ARG A 8 -31.48 -6.72 2.48
N PRO A 9 -31.54 -7.06 3.79
CA PRO A 9 -31.70 -6.06 4.84
C PRO A 9 -30.45 -5.20 5.06
N LEU A 10 -29.26 -5.79 4.94
CA LEU A 10 -27.96 -5.14 5.18
C LEU A 10 -27.63 -4.08 4.11
N VAL A 11 -27.85 -4.41 2.84
CA VAL A 11 -27.68 -3.46 1.73
C VAL A 11 -28.62 -2.26 1.89
N THR A 12 -29.86 -2.51 2.34
CA THR A 12 -30.86 -1.45 2.52
C THR A 12 -30.46 -0.47 3.63
N LEU A 13 -29.86 -0.94 4.72
CA LEU A 13 -29.36 -0.10 5.82
C LEU A 13 -28.16 0.76 5.42
N VAL A 14 -27.23 0.23 4.61
CA VAL A 14 -26.07 0.99 4.10
C VAL A 14 -26.54 2.12 3.17
N PHE A 15 -27.49 1.85 2.28
CA PHE A 15 -28.07 2.89 1.41
C PHE A 15 -28.93 3.90 2.19
N PHE A 16 -29.67 3.49 3.22
CA PHE A 16 -30.45 4.41 4.06
C PHE A 16 -29.57 5.32 4.93
N GLY A 17 -28.47 4.79 5.50
CA GLY A 17 -27.50 5.60 6.25
C GLY A 17 -26.82 6.66 5.39
N LEU A 18 -26.49 6.31 4.14
CA LEU A 18 -25.97 7.27 3.15
C LEU A 18 -27.03 8.28 2.70
N HIS A 19 -28.29 7.88 2.52
CA HIS A 19 -29.38 8.80 2.13
C HIS A 19 -29.78 9.78 3.24
N CYS A 20 -29.78 9.35 4.51
CA CYS A 20 -30.15 10.22 5.64
C CYS A 20 -29.10 11.28 5.99
N SER A 21 -27.85 11.12 5.52
CA SER A 21 -26.77 12.10 5.74
C SER A 21 -26.62 13.11 4.59
N TYR A 22 -27.32 12.91 3.46
CA TYR A 22 -27.23 13.76 2.25
C TYR A 22 -28.26 14.90 2.21
N GLY A 23 -28.48 15.56 3.35
CA GLY A 23 -29.28 16.78 3.43
C GLY A 23 -28.43 18.03 3.27
N ASN A 24 -28.18 18.49 2.02
CA ASN A 24 -27.62 19.81 1.67
C ASN A 24 -26.38 20.27 2.47
N ILE A 25 -25.23 19.60 2.32
CA ILE A 25 -23.96 20.05 2.92
C ILE A 25 -22.89 20.13 1.82
N PRO A 26 -22.05 21.20 1.77
CA PRO A 26 -21.00 21.34 0.77
C PRO A 26 -19.97 20.21 0.88
N TYR A 27 -19.56 19.68 -0.26
CA TYR A 27 -18.63 18.56 -0.37
C TYR A 27 -17.22 18.94 0.11
N GLU A 28 -16.88 18.56 1.36
CA GLU A 28 -15.49 18.47 1.83
C GLU A 28 -15.06 16.98 1.85
N PRO A 29 -13.96 16.60 1.16
CA PRO A 29 -13.48 15.21 1.07
C PRO A 29 -13.15 14.54 2.42
N ASP A 30 -12.98 15.33 3.49
CA ASP A 30 -12.57 14.85 4.80
C ASP A 30 -13.75 14.27 5.63
N GLU A 31 -15.00 14.63 5.34
CA GLU A 31 -16.16 14.16 6.13
C GLU A 31 -16.58 12.71 5.84
N LEU A 32 -16.56 12.27 4.57
CA LEU A 32 -16.85 10.86 4.25
C LEU A 32 -15.78 9.94 4.85
N LYS A 33 -14.53 10.39 4.85
CA LYS A 33 -13.43 9.71 5.52
C LYS A 33 -13.68 9.67 7.03
N HIS A 34 -14.10 10.77 7.65
CA HIS A 34 -14.42 10.81 9.08
C HIS A 34 -15.57 9.86 9.46
N ILE A 35 -16.65 9.81 8.68
CA ILE A 35 -17.80 8.91 8.92
C ILE A 35 -17.39 7.44 8.75
N LEU A 36 -16.58 7.14 7.73
CA LEU A 36 -16.04 5.81 7.53
C LEU A 36 -15.03 5.43 8.62
N ASP A 37 -14.17 6.35 9.04
CA ASP A 37 -13.22 6.16 10.14
C ASP A 37 -13.97 5.92 11.47
N GLU A 38 -15.05 6.66 11.76
CA GLU A 38 -15.92 6.43 12.92
C GLU A 38 -16.67 5.10 12.84
N ALA A 39 -17.18 4.72 11.66
CA ALA A 39 -17.82 3.43 11.46
C ALA A 39 -16.82 2.26 11.55
N MET A 40 -15.57 2.47 11.12
CA MET A 40 -14.44 1.52 11.21
C MET A 40 -13.84 1.46 12.62
N MET A 41 -14.12 2.43 13.50
CA MET A 41 -13.79 2.42 14.92
C MET A 41 -14.90 1.79 15.79
N ASN A 42 -16.06 1.48 15.20
CA ASN A 42 -17.13 0.78 15.89
C ASN A 42 -16.76 -0.69 16.08
N GLU A 43 -16.62 -1.12 17.34
CA GLU A 43 -16.26 -2.49 17.72
C GLU A 43 -17.12 -3.55 17.04
N THR A 44 -18.39 -3.26 16.74
CA THR A 44 -19.29 -4.22 16.06
C THR A 44 -18.82 -4.52 14.64
N TRP A 45 -18.42 -3.49 13.89
CA TRP A 45 -17.93 -3.65 12.53
C TRP A 45 -16.55 -4.31 12.52
N VAL A 46 -15.65 -3.87 13.40
CA VAL A 46 -14.33 -4.49 13.56
C VAL A 46 -14.47 -5.99 13.88
N ASN A 47 -15.33 -6.36 14.83
CA ASN A 47 -15.54 -7.77 15.21
C ASN A 47 -16.16 -8.61 14.08
N LEU A 48 -17.10 -8.05 13.32
CA LEU A 48 -17.68 -8.74 12.16
C LEU A 48 -16.63 -9.00 11.07
N MET A 49 -15.79 -8.02 10.77
CA MET A 49 -14.74 -8.16 9.76
C MET A 49 -13.60 -9.06 10.23
N LEU A 50 -13.27 -9.05 11.53
CA LEU A 50 -12.32 -9.99 12.12
C LEU A 50 -12.83 -11.43 12.04
N GLU A 51 -14.13 -11.65 12.24
CA GLU A 51 -14.72 -12.99 12.07
C GLU A 51 -14.75 -13.42 10.59
N GLU A 52 -15.04 -12.51 9.66
CA GLU A 52 -14.92 -12.77 8.21
C GLU A 52 -13.48 -13.12 7.82
N GLN A 53 -12.49 -12.34 8.31
CA GLN A 53 -11.07 -12.63 8.10
C GLN A 53 -10.69 -14.01 8.67
N ARG A 54 -11.14 -14.34 9.88
CA ARG A 54 -10.93 -15.65 10.50
C ARG A 54 -11.54 -16.79 9.67
N LEU A 55 -12.75 -16.61 9.14
CA LEU A 55 -13.40 -17.60 8.28
C LEU A 55 -12.64 -17.78 6.96
N HIS A 56 -12.04 -16.72 6.43
CA HIS A 56 -11.17 -16.78 5.27
C HIS A 56 -9.88 -17.56 5.56
N GLU A 57 -9.22 -17.27 6.68
CA GLU A 57 -8.02 -17.99 7.17
C GLU A 57 -8.28 -19.50 7.37
N LEU A 58 -9.49 -19.90 7.74
CA LEU A 58 -9.85 -21.32 7.88
C LEU A 58 -9.96 -22.06 6.53
N ASN A 59 -10.09 -21.34 5.41
CA ASN A 59 -10.22 -21.87 4.06
C ASN A 59 -8.97 -21.65 3.18
N THR A 60 -7.87 -21.11 3.73
CA THR A 60 -6.65 -20.86 2.95
C THR A 60 -5.93 -22.14 2.60
N TRP A 61 -5.60 -22.29 1.32
CA TRP A 61 -4.74 -23.37 0.84
C TRP A 61 -3.29 -23.05 1.15
N LYS A 62 -2.56 -24.04 1.67
CA LYS A 62 -1.11 -23.95 1.85
C LYS A 62 -0.43 -23.69 0.50
N LEU A 63 0.25 -22.54 0.35
CA LEU A 63 0.98 -22.13 -0.85
C LEU A 63 2.14 -23.07 -1.17
N GLY A 64 2.77 -23.64 -0.13
CA GLY A 64 3.91 -24.54 -0.22
C GLY A 64 5.08 -24.05 0.63
N ALA A 65 6.08 -24.91 0.83
CA ALA A 65 7.26 -24.54 1.62
C ALA A 65 8.04 -23.39 0.97
N PHE A 66 8.67 -22.55 1.79
CA PHE A 66 9.52 -21.46 1.32
C PHE A 66 10.63 -21.98 0.38
N PRO A 67 10.69 -21.52 -0.89
CA PRO A 67 11.49 -22.17 -1.92
C PRO A 67 12.96 -21.73 -1.91
N CYS A 68 13.31 -20.70 -1.13
CA CYS A 68 14.67 -20.18 -1.08
C CYS A 68 15.52 -20.90 -0.02
N PRO A 69 16.83 -21.04 -0.24
CA PRO A 69 17.72 -21.64 0.74
C PRO A 69 17.79 -20.77 2.01
N THR A 70 17.91 -21.41 3.17
CA THR A 70 18.20 -20.71 4.42
C THR A 70 19.55 -20.00 4.31
N LEU A 71 19.56 -18.71 4.63
CA LEU A 71 20.78 -17.91 4.68
C LEU A 71 21.20 -17.72 6.14
N SER A 72 22.46 -18.02 6.46
CA SER A 72 22.98 -17.76 7.80
C SER A 72 22.96 -16.26 8.11
N PRO A 73 22.63 -15.86 9.36
CA PRO A 73 22.80 -14.49 9.84
C PRO A 73 24.21 -13.95 9.57
N SER A 74 24.34 -12.63 9.44
CA SER A 74 25.66 -12.00 9.42
C SER A 74 26.37 -12.15 10.77
N ASP A 75 27.70 -12.24 10.77
CA ASP A 75 28.50 -12.42 12.00
C ASP A 75 28.37 -11.22 12.96
N SER A 76 28.07 -10.04 12.41
CA SER A 76 27.79 -8.82 13.14
C SER A 76 26.81 -7.95 12.35
N VAL A 77 26.17 -6.98 13.01
CA VAL A 77 25.28 -6.03 12.33
C VAL A 77 26.09 -5.29 11.25
N PRO A 78 25.70 -5.37 9.97
CA PRO A 78 26.49 -4.77 8.89
C PRO A 78 26.53 -3.26 9.03
N THR A 79 27.67 -2.67 8.69
CA THR A 79 27.87 -1.21 8.70
C THR A 79 27.59 -0.58 7.35
N SER A 80 27.59 -1.39 6.28
CA SER A 80 27.30 -0.97 4.92
C SER A 80 26.07 -1.70 4.36
N VAL A 81 25.21 -0.96 3.65
CA VAL A 81 24.01 -1.46 2.98
C VAL A 81 24.34 -2.52 1.93
N HIS A 82 25.53 -2.43 1.32
CA HIS A 82 26.01 -3.38 0.32
C HIS A 82 26.44 -4.74 0.91
N GLN A 83 26.40 -4.88 2.24
CA GLN A 83 26.68 -6.13 2.96
C GLN A 83 25.42 -6.74 3.59
N LEU A 84 24.26 -6.09 3.41
CA LEU A 84 23.02 -6.53 4.03
C LEU A 84 22.59 -7.92 3.55
N ARG A 85 22.16 -8.73 4.51
CA ARG A 85 21.40 -9.95 4.27
C ARG A 85 19.96 -9.78 4.75
N PRO A 86 19.01 -10.59 4.26
CA PRO A 86 17.62 -10.54 4.72
C PRO A 86 17.45 -10.66 6.24
N SER A 87 18.32 -11.44 6.90
CA SER A 87 18.34 -11.65 8.35
C SER A 87 18.80 -10.43 9.17
N ASP A 88 19.48 -9.47 8.53
CA ASP A 88 19.97 -8.25 9.16
C ASP A 88 18.88 -7.17 9.27
N ILE A 89 17.82 -7.29 8.46
CA ILE A 89 16.68 -6.38 8.51
C ILE A 89 15.90 -6.65 9.80
N LYS A 90 15.72 -5.58 10.60
CA LYS A 90 15.02 -5.63 11.88
C LYS A 90 13.67 -4.95 11.84
N VAL A 91 13.51 -3.92 11.03
CA VAL A 91 12.24 -3.18 10.91
C VAL A 91 11.80 -3.10 9.47
N VAL A 92 10.51 -3.34 9.23
CA VAL A 92 9.83 -3.00 7.98
C VAL A 92 8.93 -1.79 8.19
N ALA A 93 8.91 -0.90 7.21
CA ALA A 93 8.04 0.27 7.17
C ALA A 93 7.49 0.45 5.74
N ALA A 94 6.32 1.09 5.63
CA ALA A 94 5.72 1.32 4.32
C ALA A 94 5.02 2.68 4.22
N ILE A 95 5.18 3.26 3.04
CA ILE A 95 4.58 4.51 2.60
C ILE A 95 3.82 4.19 1.32
N GLY A 96 2.59 4.68 1.23
CA GLY A 96 1.81 4.47 0.02
C GLY A 96 0.37 4.93 0.10
N ASP A 97 -0.45 4.26 -0.69
CA ASP A 97 -1.87 4.54 -0.82
C ASP A 97 -2.74 3.31 -0.49
N SER A 98 -3.92 3.22 -1.09
CA SER A 98 -4.85 2.10 -0.93
C SER A 98 -4.24 0.74 -1.24
N TYR A 99 -3.25 0.64 -2.14
CA TYR A 99 -2.60 -0.64 -2.44
C TYR A 99 -1.72 -1.10 -1.28
N THR A 100 -0.93 -0.19 -0.70
CA THR A 100 -0.08 -0.46 0.47
C THR A 100 -0.90 -0.64 1.76
N ALA A 101 -2.10 -0.04 1.81
CA ALA A 101 -3.08 -0.29 2.87
C ALA A 101 -3.85 -1.62 2.71
N ALA A 102 -3.70 -2.31 1.57
CA ALA A 102 -4.49 -3.49 1.19
C ALA A 102 -6.00 -3.26 1.30
N ARG A 103 -6.45 -2.15 0.69
CA ARG A 103 -7.88 -1.86 0.57
C ARG A 103 -8.61 -3.02 -0.11
N ALA A 104 -9.69 -3.49 0.50
CA ALA A 104 -10.47 -4.62 0.00
C ALA A 104 -9.69 -5.96 -0.13
N GLY A 105 -8.60 -6.13 0.63
CA GLY A 105 -7.76 -7.34 0.58
C GLY A 105 -8.46 -8.65 0.95
N GLY A 106 -9.58 -8.60 1.71
CA GLY A 106 -10.42 -9.77 2.02
C GLY A 106 -11.62 -9.93 1.08
N GLY A 107 -11.44 -9.69 -0.21
CA GLY A 107 -12.50 -9.44 -1.19
C GLY A 107 -13.49 -10.59 -1.45
N GLU A 108 -14.44 -10.79 -0.54
CA GLU A 108 -15.60 -11.68 -0.71
C GLU A 108 -16.88 -10.92 -1.12
N SER A 109 -16.91 -9.60 -0.88
CA SER A 109 -18.05 -8.73 -1.19
C SER A 109 -17.64 -7.28 -1.53
N PRO A 110 -18.53 -6.50 -2.15
CA PRO A 110 -18.33 -5.06 -2.33
C PRO A 110 -18.15 -4.27 -1.04
N LEU A 111 -18.62 -4.78 0.11
CA LEU A 111 -18.47 -4.10 1.40
C LEU A 111 -17.02 -4.11 1.87
N ASN A 112 -16.21 -5.08 1.46
CA ASN A 112 -14.77 -5.12 1.79
C ASN A 112 -14.02 -3.89 1.23
N MET A 113 -14.58 -3.20 0.22
CA MET A 113 -14.09 -1.90 -0.26
C MET A 113 -14.25 -0.77 0.74
N LEU A 114 -14.87 -1.02 1.90
CA LEU A 114 -14.94 -0.12 3.05
C LEU A 114 -13.80 -0.34 4.05
N PHE A 115 -12.98 -1.39 3.89
CA PHE A 115 -11.97 -1.77 4.89
C PHE A 115 -10.54 -1.92 4.34
N ASP A 116 -9.57 -1.56 5.19
CA ASP A 116 -8.14 -1.68 4.92
C ASP A 116 -7.61 -2.92 5.61
N TYR A 117 -7.26 -3.95 4.84
CA TYR A 117 -6.72 -5.20 5.38
C TYR A 117 -5.22 -5.03 5.58
N ARG A 118 -4.83 -4.16 6.52
CA ARG A 118 -3.42 -3.78 6.74
C ARG A 118 -2.51 -4.99 6.85
N GLY A 119 -2.94 -6.02 7.58
CA GLY A 119 -2.21 -7.28 7.74
C GLY A 119 -2.09 -8.15 6.48
N ASN A 120 -2.91 -7.93 5.45
CA ASN A 120 -2.81 -8.61 4.15
C ASN A 120 -1.93 -7.85 3.14
N SER A 121 -1.42 -6.67 3.49
CA SER A 121 -0.60 -5.86 2.58
C SER A 121 0.61 -6.63 2.05
N TRP A 122 0.79 -6.64 0.74
CA TRP A 122 1.90 -7.34 0.08
C TRP A 122 3.27 -6.81 0.53
N SER A 123 3.36 -5.52 0.91
CA SER A 123 4.63 -4.86 1.24
C SER A 123 4.93 -4.79 2.73
N ILE A 124 3.92 -4.87 3.60
CA ILE A 124 4.09 -4.71 5.05
C ILE A 124 3.10 -5.49 5.92
N GLY A 125 2.18 -6.24 5.32
CA GLY A 125 1.27 -7.11 6.06
C GLY A 125 2.01 -8.34 6.59
N GLY A 126 1.69 -8.77 7.81
CA GLY A 126 2.25 -9.98 8.41
C GLY A 126 1.21 -10.87 9.08
N ASP A 127 -0.03 -10.83 8.59
CA ASP A 127 -1.02 -11.87 8.90
C ASP A 127 -0.57 -13.21 8.30
N GLN A 128 -0.84 -14.28 9.05
CA GLN A 128 -0.38 -15.64 8.75
C GLN A 128 1.15 -15.72 8.58
N ASP A 129 1.68 -16.84 8.08
CA ASP A 129 3.09 -17.00 7.70
C ASP A 129 3.22 -17.17 6.17
N TYR A 130 4.45 -17.40 5.69
CA TYR A 130 4.69 -17.58 4.25
C TYR A 130 3.91 -18.79 3.68
N ASP A 131 3.67 -19.82 4.49
CA ASP A 131 2.98 -21.04 4.02
C ASP A 131 1.55 -20.74 3.57
N PHE A 132 0.94 -19.63 4.01
CA PHE A 132 -0.45 -19.29 3.67
C PHE A 132 -0.63 -17.90 3.04
N HIS A 133 0.26 -16.95 3.32
CA HIS A 133 0.16 -15.60 2.76
C HIS A 133 1.53 -15.04 2.38
N THR A 134 1.75 -14.80 1.09
CA THR A 134 2.98 -14.19 0.61
C THR A 134 2.94 -12.68 0.78
N SER A 135 3.79 -12.18 1.67
CA SER A 135 4.08 -10.76 1.84
C SER A 135 5.58 -10.56 2.08
N MET A 136 6.07 -9.34 1.88
CA MET A 136 7.46 -8.99 2.17
C MET A 136 7.85 -9.33 3.63
N PRO A 137 7.07 -8.98 4.67
CA PRO A 137 7.37 -9.41 6.03
C PRO A 137 7.34 -10.92 6.23
N ASN A 138 6.38 -11.64 5.63
CA ASN A 138 6.30 -13.10 5.78
C ASN A 138 7.52 -13.79 5.17
N ILE A 139 8.02 -13.30 4.02
CA ILE A 139 9.29 -13.76 3.43
C ILE A 139 10.48 -13.44 4.34
N LEU A 140 10.56 -12.21 4.87
CA LEU A 140 11.68 -11.81 5.72
C LEU A 140 11.73 -12.57 7.04
N ARG A 141 10.59 -12.97 7.60
CA ARG A 141 10.51 -13.76 8.84
C ARG A 141 11.06 -15.18 8.69
N GLU A 142 11.17 -15.70 7.46
CA GLU A 142 11.92 -16.94 7.16
C GLU A 142 13.43 -16.80 7.45
N TYR A 143 13.94 -15.56 7.46
CA TYR A 143 15.34 -15.24 7.74
C TYR A 143 15.57 -14.51 9.07
N SER A 144 14.58 -13.76 9.56
CA SER A 144 14.67 -12.90 10.75
C SER A 144 13.41 -13.07 11.63
N GLN A 145 13.50 -13.89 12.68
CA GLN A 145 12.34 -14.15 13.55
C GLN A 145 11.87 -12.93 14.36
N ASP A 146 12.78 -11.99 14.63
CA ASP A 146 12.51 -10.78 15.42
C ASP A 146 12.14 -9.56 14.55
N LEU A 147 11.65 -9.78 13.33
CA LEU A 147 11.23 -8.69 12.45
C LEU A 147 10.10 -7.88 13.08
N TYR A 148 10.24 -6.56 13.13
CA TYR A 148 9.27 -5.63 13.69
C TYR A 148 8.67 -4.67 12.64
N GLY A 149 7.55 -4.04 12.98
CA GLY A 149 6.93 -2.96 12.19
C GLY A 149 5.85 -3.39 11.19
N TYR A 150 5.72 -4.68 10.90
CA TYR A 150 4.69 -5.21 10.00
C TYR A 150 3.28 -5.06 10.57
N SER A 151 2.29 -4.83 9.72
CA SER A 151 0.89 -4.67 10.10
C SER A 151 0.21 -6.01 10.37
N LYS A 152 -0.85 -5.99 11.19
CA LYS A 152 -1.78 -7.12 11.38
C LYS A 152 -3.22 -6.67 11.22
N SER A 153 -4.08 -7.61 10.89
CA SER A 153 -5.55 -7.47 10.91
C SER A 153 -6.11 -6.37 10.01
N VAL A 154 -7.41 -6.13 10.13
CA VAL A 154 -8.15 -5.07 9.45
C VAL A 154 -8.09 -3.76 10.24
N GLY A 155 -7.99 -2.65 9.53
CA GLY A 155 -8.05 -1.29 10.06
C GLY A 155 -6.74 -0.80 10.65
N ASP A 156 -6.80 0.39 11.23
CA ASP A 156 -5.60 1.15 11.62
C ASP A 156 -5.05 0.83 13.01
N PHE A 157 -5.76 0.01 13.80
CA PHE A 157 -5.36 -0.32 15.18
C PHE A 157 -4.02 -1.05 15.24
N GLN A 158 -3.77 -2.00 14.31
CA GLN A 158 -2.53 -2.77 14.23
C GLN A 158 -1.75 -2.50 12.95
N LYS A 159 -1.84 -1.26 12.43
CA LYS A 159 -1.08 -0.88 11.23
C LYS A 159 0.43 -0.78 11.46
N ASN A 160 0.88 -0.60 12.72
CA ASN A 160 2.29 -0.49 13.10
C ASN A 160 3.04 0.57 12.25
N MET A 161 4.04 0.18 11.45
CA MET A 161 4.85 1.07 10.60
C MET A 161 4.29 1.23 9.17
N ASN A 162 3.01 0.92 8.95
CA ASN A 162 2.31 1.21 7.70
C ASN A 162 1.64 2.58 7.76
N GLU A 163 2.22 3.57 7.08
CA GLU A 163 1.72 4.95 6.99
C GLU A 163 0.91 5.22 5.73
N ALA A 164 0.56 4.17 4.97
CA ALA A 164 -0.20 4.35 3.75
C ALA A 164 -1.59 4.94 4.01
N ILE A 165 -1.99 5.90 3.18
CA ILE A 165 -3.28 6.58 3.30
C ILE A 165 -4.07 6.36 2.01
N ILE A 166 -5.30 5.88 2.12
CA ILE A 166 -6.21 5.72 0.97
C ILE A 166 -6.28 7.03 0.16
N GLY A 167 -6.16 6.93 -1.16
CA GLY A 167 -6.20 8.07 -2.07
C GLY A 167 -4.97 8.99 -2.01
N ALA A 168 -3.93 8.63 -1.25
CA ALA A 168 -2.69 9.39 -1.22
C ALA A 168 -2.08 9.49 -2.63
N ARG A 169 -1.65 10.70 -2.94
CA ARG A 169 -0.87 11.04 -4.13
C ARG A 169 0.59 11.24 -3.77
N SER A 170 1.44 11.35 -4.78
CA SER A 170 2.87 11.66 -4.64
C SER A 170 3.15 12.83 -3.70
N ARG A 171 2.33 13.89 -3.73
CA ARG A 171 2.43 15.07 -2.83
C ARG A 171 2.35 14.71 -1.33
N GLY A 172 1.76 13.57 -0.99
CA GLY A 172 1.61 13.06 0.37
C GLY A 172 2.84 12.33 0.91
N PHE A 173 3.79 11.95 0.06
CA PHE A 173 4.98 11.17 0.46
C PHE A 173 5.73 11.87 1.60
N ALA A 174 6.04 13.15 1.46
CA ALA A 174 6.78 13.90 2.47
C ALA A 174 6.10 13.89 3.86
N ALA A 175 4.77 13.86 3.92
CA ALA A 175 4.05 13.77 5.19
C ALA A 175 4.17 12.37 5.82
N GLN A 176 3.92 11.32 5.05
CA GLN A 176 4.05 9.94 5.50
C GLN A 176 5.50 9.62 5.94
N ALA A 177 6.50 10.12 5.21
CA ALA A 177 7.91 9.97 5.57
C ALA A 177 8.23 10.60 6.94
N ARG A 178 7.69 11.79 7.24
CA ARG A 178 7.86 12.42 8.58
C ARG A 178 7.21 11.59 9.68
N TRP A 179 6.07 10.95 9.43
CA TRP A 179 5.42 10.08 10.40
C TRP A 179 6.25 8.83 10.67
N ILE A 180 6.81 8.19 9.62
CA ILE A 180 7.76 7.08 9.78
C ILE A 180 8.98 7.51 10.60
N VAL A 181 9.64 8.62 10.27
CA VAL A 181 10.77 9.15 11.04
C VAL A 181 10.40 9.32 12.51
N THR A 182 9.24 9.91 12.77
CA THR A 182 8.77 10.14 14.14
C THR A 182 8.54 8.83 14.87
N LYS A 183 7.82 7.87 14.27
CA LYS A 183 7.55 6.56 14.88
C LYS A 183 8.83 5.80 15.17
N LEU A 184 9.75 5.71 14.21
CA LEU A 184 11.03 5.02 14.38
C LEU A 184 11.86 5.60 15.53
N ARG A 185 11.77 6.91 15.80
CA ARG A 185 12.51 7.56 16.89
C ARG A 185 11.91 7.34 18.27
N ILE A 186 10.58 7.28 18.37
CA ILE A 186 9.88 7.23 19.66
C ILE A 186 9.55 5.81 20.10
N ASP A 187 9.54 4.85 19.17
CA ASP A 187 9.19 3.47 19.46
C ASP A 187 10.35 2.76 20.21
N PRO A 188 10.16 2.34 21.47
CA PRO A 188 11.21 1.70 22.25
C PRO A 188 11.59 0.31 21.74
N SER A 189 10.81 -0.29 20.84
CA SER A 189 11.12 -1.57 20.20
C SER A 189 12.07 -1.43 19.00
N VAL A 190 12.48 -0.20 18.65
CA VAL A 190 13.41 0.07 17.54
C VAL A 190 14.68 0.72 18.09
N ASP A 191 15.84 0.10 17.84
CA ASP A 191 17.11 0.80 17.95
C ASP A 191 17.24 1.73 16.73
N PHE A 192 16.85 2.97 16.93
CA PHE A 192 16.76 3.96 15.87
C PHE A 192 18.08 4.16 15.11
N GLU A 193 19.23 4.07 15.78
CA GLU A 193 20.53 4.29 15.16
C GLU A 193 21.11 3.01 14.55
N ASN A 194 20.85 1.84 15.16
CA ASN A 194 21.55 0.61 14.80
C ASN A 194 20.73 -0.42 14.01
N ASP A 195 19.41 -0.45 14.14
CA ASP A 195 18.60 -1.40 13.38
C ASP A 195 18.62 -1.09 11.88
N TRP A 196 18.62 -2.11 11.04
CA TRP A 196 18.39 -1.89 9.60
C TRP A 196 16.89 -1.87 9.30
N LYS A 197 16.48 -0.81 8.58
CA LYS A 197 15.08 -0.56 8.20
C LYS A 197 14.88 -0.81 6.70
N LEU A 198 13.96 -1.70 6.34
CA LEU A 198 13.44 -1.79 4.98
C LEU A 198 12.19 -0.90 4.86
N ILE A 199 12.25 0.12 4.01
CA ILE A 199 11.14 1.05 3.78
C ILE A 199 10.62 0.87 2.36
N THR A 200 9.40 0.35 2.19
CA THR A 200 8.77 0.27 0.86
C THR A 200 7.97 1.53 0.58
N VAL A 201 8.18 2.15 -0.59
CA VAL A 201 7.45 3.33 -1.04
C VAL A 201 6.73 3.01 -2.34
N PHE A 202 5.40 3.14 -2.36
CA PHE A 202 4.58 2.92 -3.55
C PHE A 202 3.47 3.97 -3.68
N LEU A 203 3.66 4.94 -4.58
CA LEU A 203 2.76 6.06 -4.82
C LEU A 203 2.73 6.41 -6.31
N GLY A 204 1.73 7.18 -6.73
CA GLY A 204 1.62 7.71 -8.10
C GLY A 204 0.41 7.20 -8.88
N GLY A 205 -0.16 6.07 -8.46
CA GLY A 205 -1.39 5.54 -9.08
C GLY A 205 -2.54 6.54 -8.99
N ASN A 206 -2.75 7.12 -7.80
CA ASN A 206 -3.78 8.14 -7.61
C ASN A 206 -3.54 9.41 -8.43
N ASP A 207 -2.29 9.85 -8.62
CA ASP A 207 -1.96 10.99 -9.48
C ASP A 207 -2.39 10.71 -10.93
N LEU A 208 -2.05 9.53 -11.47
CA LEU A 208 -2.46 9.07 -12.79
C LEU A 208 -3.97 8.81 -12.89
N CYS A 209 -4.65 8.50 -11.80
CA CYS A 209 -6.09 8.28 -11.79
C CYS A 209 -6.91 9.57 -11.95
N ILE A 210 -6.31 10.74 -11.66
CA ILE A 210 -6.98 12.05 -11.75
C ILE A 210 -6.22 13.08 -12.61
N TYR A 211 -5.24 12.65 -13.40
CA TYR A 211 -4.39 13.55 -14.21
C TYR A 211 -5.17 14.47 -15.16
N CYS A 212 -6.35 14.05 -15.60
CA CYS A 212 -7.21 14.79 -16.52
C CYS A 212 -8.16 15.78 -15.83
N LEU A 213 -8.24 15.75 -14.50
CA LEU A 213 -9.11 16.62 -13.69
C LEU A 213 -8.36 17.79 -13.05
N PHE A 214 -7.04 17.68 -12.95
CA PHE A 214 -6.17 18.65 -12.29
C PHE A 214 -4.91 18.84 -13.13
N ASP A 215 -4.25 19.99 -12.99
CA ASP A 215 -3.01 20.31 -13.71
C ASP A 215 -1.80 19.58 -13.07
N LEU A 216 -1.78 18.25 -13.20
CA LEU A 216 -0.69 17.40 -12.72
C LEU A 216 0.36 17.20 -13.81
N THR A 217 1.63 17.20 -13.41
CA THR A 217 2.75 17.01 -14.33
C THR A 217 3.70 15.92 -13.82
N SER A 218 4.41 15.27 -14.74
CA SER A 218 5.50 14.34 -14.40
C SER A 218 6.62 15.01 -13.61
N ALA A 219 6.94 16.27 -13.92
CA ALA A 219 7.92 17.05 -13.13
C ALA A 219 7.47 17.24 -11.67
N ALA A 220 6.18 17.51 -11.43
CA ALA A 220 5.64 17.61 -10.07
C ALA A 220 5.74 16.29 -9.33
N TYR A 221 5.45 15.16 -9.98
CA TYR A 221 5.63 13.83 -9.42
C TYR A 221 7.08 13.56 -8.99
N THR A 222 8.05 13.78 -9.89
CA THR A 222 9.48 13.62 -9.57
C THR A 222 9.91 14.48 -8.39
N ASN A 223 9.47 15.74 -8.35
CA ASN A 223 9.79 16.65 -7.24
C ASN A 223 9.17 16.19 -5.91
N ASN A 224 7.95 15.64 -5.95
CA ASN A 224 7.32 15.09 -4.75
C ASN A 224 8.05 13.85 -4.23
N LEU A 225 8.53 12.97 -5.14
CA LEU A 225 9.37 11.84 -4.78
C LEU A 225 10.67 12.29 -4.11
N ARG A 226 11.40 13.23 -4.73
CA ARG A 226 12.63 13.81 -4.14
C ARG A 226 12.39 14.33 -2.73
N LYS A 227 11.34 15.15 -2.52
CA LYS A 227 11.02 15.66 -1.18
C LYS A 227 10.79 14.58 -0.13
N GLY A 228 10.17 13.46 -0.50
CA GLY A 228 9.96 12.33 0.40
C GLY A 228 11.26 11.58 0.68
N LEU A 229 12.05 11.31 -0.35
CA LEU A 229 13.36 10.67 -0.24
C LEU A 229 14.34 11.52 0.57
N ASP A 230 14.40 12.83 0.35
CA ASP A 230 15.21 13.77 1.13
C ASP A 230 14.90 13.67 2.63
N ILE A 231 13.63 13.52 3.00
CA ILE A 231 13.24 13.37 4.41
C ILE A 231 13.77 12.06 4.97
N LEU A 232 13.62 10.94 4.25
CA LEU A 232 14.13 9.66 4.70
C LEU A 232 15.66 9.66 4.78
N TYR A 233 16.34 10.10 3.73
CA TYR A 233 17.81 10.14 3.63
C TYR A 233 18.44 10.97 4.74
N ASN A 234 17.90 12.17 4.97
CA ASN A 234 18.48 13.08 5.97
C ASN A 234 18.11 12.71 7.42
N ASN A 235 17.14 11.82 7.65
CA ASN A 235 16.61 11.61 9.00
C ASN A 235 16.51 10.16 9.46
N VAL A 236 16.73 9.14 8.61
CA VAL A 236 16.67 7.73 8.98
C VAL A 236 18.03 7.08 8.71
N PRO A 237 18.81 6.75 9.75
CA PRO A 237 20.04 5.99 9.57
C PRO A 237 19.72 4.53 9.25
N ARG A 238 20.63 3.85 8.55
CA ARG A 238 20.56 2.41 8.24
C ARG A 238 19.25 2.02 7.57
N ALA A 239 18.97 2.63 6.42
CA ALA A 239 17.75 2.36 5.67
C ALA A 239 18.02 1.82 4.26
N PHE A 240 17.30 0.77 3.91
CA PHE A 240 17.16 0.29 2.55
C PHE A 240 15.77 0.71 2.06
N VAL A 241 15.70 1.63 1.10
CA VAL A 241 14.44 2.10 0.54
C VAL A 241 14.13 1.35 -0.76
N ASN A 242 13.04 0.60 -0.74
CA ASN A 242 12.50 -0.09 -1.91
C ASN A 242 11.46 0.83 -2.59
N LEU A 243 11.88 1.58 -3.60
CA LEU A 243 11.03 2.53 -4.33
C LEU A 243 10.36 1.85 -5.52
N VAL A 244 9.05 1.70 -5.44
CA VAL A 244 8.28 0.87 -6.39
C VAL A 244 7.78 1.73 -7.55
N VAL A 245 8.02 1.28 -8.77
CA VAL A 245 7.48 1.92 -9.98
C VAL A 245 5.96 1.88 -9.98
N VAL A 246 5.32 2.95 -10.45
CA VAL A 246 3.86 2.99 -10.58
C VAL A 246 3.37 1.92 -11.57
N MET A 247 2.21 1.35 -11.30
CA MET A 247 1.58 0.38 -12.20
C MET A 247 1.03 1.00 -13.48
N GLN A 248 0.79 0.17 -14.49
CA GLN A 248 0.14 0.58 -15.73
C GLN A 248 -1.34 0.87 -15.49
N VAL A 249 -1.66 2.10 -15.09
CA VAL A 249 -3.04 2.54 -14.78
C VAL A 249 -3.98 2.39 -15.99
N GLY A 250 -3.46 2.42 -17.22
CA GLY A 250 -4.24 2.14 -18.43
C GLY A 250 -4.90 0.76 -18.46
N LEU A 251 -4.38 -0.23 -17.73
CA LEU A 251 -5.01 -1.56 -17.60
C LEU A 251 -6.39 -1.50 -16.93
N THR A 252 -6.70 -0.44 -16.18
CA THR A 252 -8.03 -0.27 -15.56
C THR A 252 -9.17 -0.13 -16.57
N GLN A 253 -8.86 0.25 -17.82
CA GLN A 253 -9.85 0.38 -18.90
C GLN A 253 -10.55 -0.93 -19.24
N ILE A 254 -9.94 -2.08 -18.94
CA ILE A 254 -10.54 -3.39 -19.18
C ILE A 254 -11.17 -4.03 -17.93
N LEU A 255 -11.16 -3.33 -16.79
CA LEU A 255 -11.62 -3.83 -15.49
C LEU A 255 -13.05 -3.39 -15.12
N HIS A 256 -13.70 -2.54 -15.92
CA HIS A 256 -15.04 -2.00 -15.64
C HIS A 256 -16.19 -3.00 -15.91
N ASN A 257 -16.07 -4.25 -15.47
CA ASN A 257 -17.11 -5.26 -15.64
C ASN A 257 -18.20 -5.16 -14.55
N GLY A 258 -19.43 -4.86 -14.96
CA GLY A 258 -20.58 -4.71 -14.06
C GLY A 258 -20.70 -3.35 -13.39
N LEU A 259 -21.86 -3.13 -12.75
CA LEU A 259 -22.25 -1.83 -12.18
C LEU A 259 -21.31 -1.38 -11.05
N ILE A 260 -20.98 -2.28 -10.11
CA ILE A 260 -20.18 -1.93 -8.92
C ILE A 260 -18.76 -1.56 -9.32
N SER A 261 -18.09 -2.38 -10.14
CA SER A 261 -16.74 -2.07 -10.65
C SER A 261 -16.72 -0.75 -11.41
N THR A 262 -17.73 -0.51 -12.26
CA THR A 262 -17.85 0.74 -13.01
C THR A 262 -17.97 1.96 -12.09
N ILE A 263 -18.82 1.90 -11.06
CA ILE A 263 -18.99 3.00 -10.09
C ILE A 263 -17.67 3.24 -9.35
N MET A 264 -17.02 2.18 -8.87
CA MET A 264 -15.80 2.28 -8.09
C MET A 264 -14.64 2.86 -8.91
N LEU A 265 -14.47 2.40 -10.16
CA LEU A 265 -13.47 2.96 -11.06
C LEU A 265 -13.77 4.42 -11.43
N ARG A 266 -15.05 4.81 -11.55
CA ARG A 266 -15.41 6.22 -11.78
C ARG A 266 -15.06 7.11 -10.59
N LEU A 267 -15.19 6.60 -9.36
CA LEU A 267 -14.87 7.36 -8.15
C LEU A 267 -13.36 7.40 -7.87
N GLY A 268 -12.69 6.26 -7.96
CA GLY A 268 -11.28 6.12 -7.59
C GLY A 268 -10.30 6.39 -8.73
N CYS A 269 -10.67 6.11 -9.98
CA CYS A 269 -9.77 6.22 -11.13
C CYS A 269 -10.44 6.73 -12.42
N PRO A 270 -11.14 7.87 -12.38
CA PRO A 270 -11.93 8.36 -13.51
C PRO A 270 -11.11 8.56 -14.79
N CYS A 271 -9.91 9.13 -14.71
CA CYS A 271 -9.09 9.40 -15.89
C CYS A 271 -8.37 8.15 -16.41
N GLY A 272 -8.03 7.22 -15.52
CA GLY A 272 -7.37 5.97 -15.88
C GLY A 272 -8.31 5.02 -16.62
N ALA A 273 -9.50 4.80 -16.03
CA ALA A 273 -10.46 3.81 -16.51
C ALA A 273 -11.42 4.34 -17.59
N PHE A 274 -11.66 5.65 -17.65
CA PHE A 274 -12.62 6.27 -18.58
C PHE A 274 -12.02 7.46 -19.34
N PRO A 275 -10.98 7.25 -20.17
CA PRO A 275 -10.45 8.29 -21.06
C PRO A 275 -11.54 8.79 -22.02
N ARG A 276 -11.57 10.10 -22.32
CA ARG A 276 -12.59 10.72 -23.17
C ARG A 276 -12.23 10.69 -24.65
N SER A 277 -10.94 10.53 -24.96
CA SER A 277 -10.42 10.58 -26.31
C SER A 277 -9.21 9.65 -26.47
N GLY A 278 -8.82 9.37 -27.72
CA GLY A 278 -7.55 8.67 -27.99
C GLY A 278 -6.33 9.46 -27.51
N GLY A 279 -6.41 10.79 -27.49
CA GLY A 279 -5.37 11.65 -26.94
C GLY A 279 -5.20 11.49 -25.43
N ASP A 280 -6.30 11.26 -24.69
CA ASP A 280 -6.25 10.97 -23.25
C ASP A 280 -5.52 9.64 -22.98
N ILE A 281 -5.75 8.63 -23.83
CA ILE A 281 -5.05 7.33 -23.73
C ILE A 281 -3.55 7.52 -23.93
N GLU A 282 -3.15 8.24 -24.98
CA GLU A 282 -1.74 8.54 -25.27
C GLU A 282 -1.09 9.37 -24.15
N GLN A 283 -1.80 10.34 -23.60
CA GLN A 283 -1.32 11.20 -22.51
C GLN A 283 -1.11 10.40 -21.22
N LEU A 284 -2.04 9.50 -20.88
CA LEU A 284 -1.92 8.61 -19.73
C LEU A 284 -0.72 7.67 -19.88
N ALA A 285 -0.50 7.10 -21.07
CA ALA A 285 0.66 6.26 -21.34
C ALA A 285 1.98 7.04 -21.14
N LYS A 286 2.08 8.24 -21.72
CA LYS A 286 3.24 9.14 -21.55
C LYS A 286 3.51 9.49 -20.09
N TYR A 287 2.47 9.78 -19.31
CA TYR A 287 2.63 10.08 -17.88
C TYR A 287 3.04 8.84 -17.09
N THR A 288 2.47 7.68 -17.39
CA THR A 288 2.85 6.42 -16.76
C THR A 288 4.33 6.12 -17.00
N GLU A 289 4.79 6.19 -18.25
CA GLU A 289 6.20 6.00 -18.62
C GLU A 289 7.10 7.01 -17.91
N ALA A 290 6.73 8.29 -17.92
CA ALA A 290 7.51 9.34 -17.25
C ALA A 290 7.59 9.12 -15.72
N TYR A 291 6.53 8.61 -15.09
CA TYR A 291 6.53 8.32 -13.64
C TYR A 291 7.39 7.10 -13.32
N GLN A 292 7.32 6.05 -14.14
CA GLN A 292 8.19 4.89 -13.99
C GLN A 292 9.67 5.29 -14.19
N GLN A 293 9.97 6.07 -15.23
CA GLN A 293 11.33 6.56 -15.49
C GLN A 293 11.84 7.44 -14.34
N ALA A 294 11.00 8.32 -13.78
CA ALA A 294 11.38 9.12 -12.62
C ALA A 294 11.81 8.28 -11.40
N VAL A 295 11.18 7.12 -11.17
CA VAL A 295 11.59 6.20 -10.10
C VAL A 295 12.97 5.59 -10.40
N LEU A 296 13.19 5.14 -11.64
CA LEU A 296 14.49 4.59 -12.07
C LEU A 296 15.60 5.63 -11.95
N ASP A 297 15.38 6.82 -12.51
CA ASP A 297 16.35 7.92 -12.50
C ASP A 297 16.74 8.34 -11.08
N LEU A 298 15.78 8.36 -10.15
CA LEU A 298 16.06 8.70 -8.75
C LEU A 298 16.88 7.61 -8.06
N ALA A 299 16.58 6.34 -8.29
CA ALA A 299 17.34 5.22 -7.72
C ALA A 299 18.76 5.14 -8.31
N GLU A 300 18.93 5.44 -9.60
CA GLU A 300 20.22 5.38 -10.30
C GLU A 300 21.04 6.68 -10.18
N SER A 301 20.47 7.75 -9.63
CA SER A 301 21.12 9.07 -9.55
C SER A 301 22.41 9.08 -8.73
N GLY A 302 22.55 8.17 -7.76
CA GLY A 302 23.58 8.21 -6.73
C GLY A 302 23.32 9.24 -5.61
N ASP A 303 22.26 10.06 -5.72
CA ASP A 303 21.91 11.08 -4.71
C ASP A 303 21.52 10.45 -3.36
N TYR A 304 21.03 9.21 -3.39
CA TYR A 304 20.54 8.48 -2.22
C TYR A 304 21.28 7.16 -1.99
N ASP A 305 22.60 7.14 -2.22
CA ASP A 305 23.45 5.97 -1.99
C ASP A 305 24.65 6.32 -1.09
N SER A 306 24.79 5.58 0.00
CA SER A 306 25.84 5.70 1.01
C SER A 306 25.98 4.38 1.75
N ASP A 307 27.01 4.25 2.59
CA ASP A 307 27.17 3.06 3.41
C ASP A 307 25.93 2.76 4.27
N THR A 308 25.23 3.78 4.77
CA THR A 308 24.10 3.56 5.70
C THR A 308 22.72 3.78 5.08
N PHE A 309 22.65 4.09 3.80
CA PHE A 309 21.37 4.39 3.14
C PHE A 309 21.45 4.11 1.66
N THR A 310 20.48 3.38 1.11
CA THR A 310 20.34 3.22 -0.34
C THR A 310 18.89 3.30 -0.77
N VAL A 311 18.63 3.74 -2.01
CA VAL A 311 17.34 3.63 -2.69
C VAL A 311 17.51 2.71 -3.88
N VAL A 312 16.69 1.66 -3.97
CA VAL A 312 16.61 0.80 -5.13
C VAL A 312 15.25 0.91 -5.80
N ALA A 313 15.22 0.77 -7.13
CA ALA A 313 13.99 0.69 -7.89
C ALA A 313 13.45 -0.75 -7.90
N GLN A 314 12.16 -0.93 -7.55
CA GLN A 314 11.44 -2.18 -7.74
C GLN A 314 10.61 -2.11 -9.01
N THR A 315 11.03 -2.89 -10.01
CA THR A 315 10.52 -2.81 -11.39
C THR A 315 9.37 -3.76 -11.67
N PHE A 316 8.88 -4.52 -10.69
CA PHE A 316 7.80 -5.52 -10.86
C PHE A 316 6.59 -5.03 -11.68
N PHE A 317 6.18 -3.78 -11.49
CA PHE A 317 5.02 -3.21 -12.19
C PHE A 317 5.33 -2.64 -13.58
N GLN A 318 6.59 -2.61 -14.01
CA GLN A 318 6.94 -2.35 -15.41
C GLN A 318 6.46 -3.49 -16.29
N ASN A 319 5.89 -3.17 -17.46
CA ASN A 319 5.45 -4.15 -18.45
C ASN A 319 4.49 -5.23 -17.93
N MET A 320 3.79 -4.96 -16.82
CA MET A 320 2.79 -5.88 -16.28
C MET A 320 1.68 -6.13 -17.30
N THR A 321 1.27 -7.39 -17.41
CA THR A 321 0.07 -7.81 -18.14
C THR A 321 -0.94 -8.41 -17.18
N ILE A 322 -2.22 -8.36 -17.53
CA ILE A 322 -3.24 -9.07 -16.76
C ILE A 322 -3.06 -10.57 -17.03
N PRO A 323 -2.99 -11.43 -15.99
CA PRO A 323 -2.93 -12.88 -16.18
C PRO A 323 -4.08 -13.36 -17.07
N TYR A 324 -3.78 -14.22 -18.03
CA TYR A 324 -4.80 -14.90 -18.80
C TYR A 324 -5.53 -15.89 -17.88
N ASN A 325 -6.86 -15.87 -17.90
CA ASN A 325 -7.68 -16.92 -17.29
C ASN A 325 -7.46 -18.27 -17.99
#